data_AF-A0A7L7IKP3-F1
#
_entry.id   AF-A0A7L7IKP3-F1
#
_cell.length_a   1.000
_cell.length_b   1.000
_cell.length_c   1.000
_cell.angle_alpha   90.00
_cell.angle_beta   90.00
_cell.angle_gamma   90.00
#
_symmetry.space_group_name_H-M   'P 1'
#
loop_
_entity.id
_entity.type
_entity.pdbx_description
1 polymer ?
#
loop_
_entity_poly.entity_id
_entity_poly.type
_entity_poly.pdbx_seq_one_letter_code
_entity_poly.pdbx_strand_id
1 'polypeptide(L)' 'MKNQNTRLIRLPEVMNRTGYGKAWIYRLINEGLFPQPIKIGSRAIAFVESEVDEWIASAIERSRKNAA' A
#
# COMPACT_ATOMS: atom_id res chain seq x y z
N MET A 1 3.04 21.91 7.92
CA MET A 1 1.90 21.01 7.68
C MET A 1 2.28 20.14 6.49
N LYS A 2 2.36 18.81 6.64
CA LYS A 2 2.64 17.93 5.50
C LYS A 2 1.43 18.02 4.57
N ASN A 3 1.56 18.71 3.45
CA ASN A 3 0.61 18.61 2.34
C ASN A 3 0.81 17.21 1.75
N GLN A 4 0.26 16.20 2.43
CA GLN A 4 0.22 14.85 1.92
C GLN A 4 -0.71 14.88 0.72
N ASN A 5 -0.12 14.80 -0.46
CA ASN A 5 -0.83 14.71 -1.72
C ASN A 5 -1.90 13.63 -1.59
N THR A 6 -3.18 14.03 -1.42
CA THR A 6 -4.27 13.12 -1.04
C THR A 6 -4.84 12.47 -2.30
N ARG A 7 -3.96 11.83 -3.07
CA ARG A 7 -4.34 11.09 -4.26
C ARG A 7 -4.75 9.68 -3.84
N LEU A 8 -5.83 9.20 -4.44
CA LEU A 8 -6.26 7.82 -4.33
C LEU A 8 -5.76 7.01 -5.52
N ILE A 9 -5.12 5.89 -5.24
CA ILE A 9 -4.63 4.95 -6.26
C ILE A 9 -5.40 3.63 -6.20
N ARG A 10 -5.62 3.02 -7.37
CA ARG A 10 -6.40 1.79 -7.51
C ARG A 10 -5.47 0.57 -7.38
N LEU A 11 -6.06 -0.59 -7.11
CA LEU A 11 -5.30 -1.83 -6.90
C LEU A 11 -4.28 -2.15 -8.00
N PRO A 12 -4.53 -1.94 -9.32
CA PRO A 12 -3.51 -2.17 -10.34
C PRO A 12 -2.25 -1.32 -10.16
N GLU A 13 -2.39 -0.05 -9.76
CA GLU A 13 -1.26 0.83 -9.48
C GLU A 13 -0.49 0.39 -8.24
N VAL A 14 -1.21 -0.03 -7.19
CA VAL A 14 -0.59 -0.59 -5.98
C VAL A 14 0.22 -1.85 -6.30
N MET A 15 -0.31 -2.74 -7.14
CA MET A 15 0.41 -3.92 -7.61
C MET A 15 1.67 -3.53 -8.39
N ASN A 16 1.57 -2.55 -9.30
CA ASN A 16 2.71 -2.06 -10.07
C ASN A 16 3.82 -1.50 -9.17
N ARG A 17 3.44 -0.69 -8.16
CA ARG A 17 4.39 -0.04 -7.26
C ARG A 17 5.04 -0.97 -6.24
N THR A 18 4.31 -1.99 -5.78
CA THR A 18 4.80 -2.91 -4.75
C THR A 18 5.39 -4.21 -5.30
N GLY A 19 5.13 -4.53 -6.57
CA GLY A 19 5.50 -5.79 -7.21
C GLY A 19 4.70 -7.01 -6.72
N TYR A 20 3.76 -6.83 -5.78
CA TYR A 20 2.95 -7.92 -5.26
C TYR A 20 1.74 -8.22 -6.11
N GLY A 21 1.42 -9.51 -6.23
CA GLY A 21 0.16 -9.97 -6.81
C GLY A 21 -1.05 -9.62 -5.93
N LYS A 22 -2.21 -9.51 -6.57
CA LYS A 22 -3.50 -9.23 -5.92
C LYS A 22 -3.75 -10.06 -4.66
N ALA A 23 -3.58 -11.38 -4.74
CA ALA A 23 -3.85 -12.30 -3.63
C ALA A 23 -2.97 -12.01 -2.41
N TRP A 24 -1.70 -11.68 -2.63
CA TRP A 24 -0.77 -11.36 -1.56
C TRP A 24 -1.10 -10.02 -0.90
N ILE A 25 -1.48 -9.00 -1.69
CA ILE A 25 -1.95 -7.72 -1.16
C ILE A 25 -3.16 -7.93 -0.24
N TYR A 26 -4.17 -8.70 -0.68
CA TYR A 26 -5.32 -8.99 0.18
C TYR A 26 -4.95 -9.77 1.45
N ARG A 27 -3.97 -10.68 1.36
CA ARG A 27 -3.46 -11.37 2.54
C ARG A 27 -2.84 -10.38 3.53
N LEU A 28 -1.96 -9.50 3.07
CA LEU A 28 -1.33 -8.50 3.94
C LEU A 28 -2.36 -7.53 4.54
N ILE A 29 -3.40 -7.14 3.78
CA ILE A 29 -4.51 -6.33 4.29
C ILE A 29 -5.23 -7.05 5.43
N ASN A 30 -5.53 -8.35 5.26
CA ASN A 30 -6.18 -9.17 6.29
C ASN A 30 -5.29 -9.38 7.52
N GLU A 31 -3.98 -9.47 7.34
CA GLU A 31 -3.00 -9.58 8.42
C GLU A 31 -2.70 -8.22 9.09
N GLY A 32 -3.27 -7.11 8.60
CA GLY A 32 -3.00 -5.76 9.12
C GLY A 32 -1.59 -5.25 8.80
N LEU A 33 -0.91 -5.89 7.84
CA LEU A 33 0.46 -5.60 7.43
C LEU A 33 0.55 -4.71 6.19
N PHE A 34 -0.58 -4.21 5.67
CA PHE A 34 -0.66 -3.32 4.51
C PHE A 34 -1.66 -2.18 4.76
N PRO A 35 -1.49 -1.00 4.12
CA PRO A 35 -2.48 0.07 4.17
C PRO A 35 -3.90 -0.40 3.89
N GLN A 36 -4.86 0.04 4.70
CA GLN A 36 -6.24 -0.36 4.55
C GLN A 36 -6.88 0.35 3.36
N PRO A 37 -7.61 -0.35 2.48
CA PRO A 37 -8.29 0.28 1.37
C PRO A 37 -9.50 1.10 1.82
N ILE A 38 -9.72 2.22 1.15
CA ILE A 38 -10.92 3.05 1.26
C ILE A 38 -11.94 2.59 0.21
N LYS A 39 -13.18 2.36 0.65
CA LYS A 39 -14.30 2.12 -0.27
C LYS A 39 -14.67 3.43 -0.96
N ILE A 40 -14.59 3.46 -2.29
CA ILE A 40 -14.96 4.60 -3.14
C ILE A 40 -16.20 4.33 -4.01
N GLY A 41 -16.84 3.18 -3.81
CA GLY A 41 -18.07 2.78 -4.49
C GLY A 41 -18.46 1.35 -4.12
N SER A 42 -19.61 0.90 -4.60
CA SER A 42 -20.20 -0.41 -4.25
C SER A 42 -19.27 -1.60 -4.51
N ARG A 43 -18.45 -1.53 -5.56
CA ARG A 43 -17.47 -2.56 -5.95
C ARG A 43 -16.05 -2.00 -6.12
N ALA A 44 -15.78 -0.83 -5.56
CA ALA A 44 -14.59 -0.06 -5.86
C ALA A 44 -13.83 0.30 -4.59
N ILE A 45 -12.55 -0.09 -4.54
CA ILE A 45 -11.61 0.27 -3.46
C ILE A 45 -10.38 1.03 -3.97
N ALA A 46 -9.88 1.98 -3.19
CA ALA A 46 -8.64 2.69 -3.49
C ALA A 46 -7.78 2.81 -2.23
N PHE A 47 -6.53 3.18 -2.40
CA PHE A 47 -5.56 3.35 -1.32
C PHE A 47 -5.07 4.78 -1.33
N VAL A 48 -4.76 5.33 -0.16
CA VAL A 48 -4.10 6.63 -0.07
C VAL A 48 -2.68 6.46 -0.60
N GLU A 49 -2.30 7.27 -1.59
CA GLU A 49 -1.00 7.18 -2.24
C GLU A 49 0.15 7.25 -1.23
N SER A 50 0.08 8.21 -0.30
CA SER A 50 1.10 8.42 0.73
C SER A 50 1.27 7.25 1.70
N GLU A 51 0.19 6.54 2.04
CA GLU A 51 0.28 5.37 2.92
C GLU A 51 1.01 4.20 2.22
N VAL A 52 0.78 4.06 0.91
CA VAL A 52 1.49 3.06 0.10
C VAL A 52 2.97 3.43 -0.05
N ASP A 53 3.31 4.71 -0.23
CA ASP A 53 4.69 5.19 -0.22
C ASP A 53 5.40 4.90 1.10
N GLU A 54 4.77 5.25 2.23
CA GLU A 54 5.31 5.01 3.57
C GLU A 54 5.52 3.51 3.83
N TRP A 55 4.58 2.68 3.36
CA TRP A 55 4.71 1.23 3.46
C TRP A 55 5.89 0.68 2.65
N ILE A 56 6.09 1.15 1.41
CA ILE A 56 7.22 0.75 0.55
C ILE A 56 8.55 1.14 1.23
N ALA A 57 8.66 2.38 1.72
CA ALA A 57 9.84 2.85 2.43
C ALA A 57 10.14 1.96 3.65
N SER A 58 9.12 1.62 4.43
CA SER A 58 9.25 0.72 5.58
C SER A 58 9.67 -0.70 5.17
N ALA A 59 9.17 -1.22 4.04
CA ALA A 59 9.56 -2.53 3.52
C ALA A 59 11.03 -2.57 3.09
N ILE A 60 11.51 -1.53 2.42
CA ILE A 60 12.92 -1.37 2.06
C ILE A 60 13.77 -1.33 3.32
N GLU A 61 13.39 -0.51 4.30
CA GLU A 61 14.14 -0.38 5.56
C GLU A 61 14.23 -1.71 6.30
N ARG A 62 13.12 -2.45 6.45
CA ARG A 62 13.13 -3.80 7.06
C ARG A 62 14.08 -4.75 6.32
N SER A 63 14.06 -4.73 4.99
CA SER A 63 14.95 -5.56 4.17
C SER A 63 16.43 -5.24 4.41
N ARG A 64 16.79 -3.94 4.50
CA ARG A 64 18.17 -3.51 4.74
C ARG A 64 18.63 -3.75 6.19
N LYS A 65 17.74 -3.58 7.18
CA LYS A 65 18.05 -3.88 8.59
C LYS A 65 18.28 -5.36 8.86
N ASN A 66 17.56 -6.24 8.16
CA ASN A 66 17.76 -7.69 8.31
C ASN A 66 19.02 -8.22 7.62
N ALA A 67 19.69 -7.39 6.81
CA ALA A 67 20.93 -7.75 6.11
C ALA A 67 22.19 -7.25 6.84
N ALA A 68 22.03 -6.52 7.95
CA ALA A 68 23.09 -6.05 8.84
C ALA A 68 23.13 -6.92 10.11
#